data_AF-A0A0F2NVB6-F1
#
_entry.id   AF-A0A0F2NVB6-F1
#
_cell.length_a   1.000
_cell.length_b   1.000
_cell.length_c   1.000
_cell.angle_alpha   90.00
_cell.angle_beta   90.00
_cell.angle_gamma   90.00
#
_symmetry.space_group_name_H-M   'P 1'
#
loop_
_entity.id
_entity.type
_entity.pdbx_description
1 polymer ?
#
loop_
_entity_poly.entity_id
_entity_poly.type
_entity_poly.pdbx_seq_one_letter_code
_entity_poly.pdbx_strand_id
1 'polypeptide(L)'
;MGKVLRLSAVLLNNIKWWFIKKSWVFVNCKKNNDMQPTHQNYTLGITTYKERFDSYLKPLILHLNHLFPDTQMVVAVNGFHNQEEQKNYLEKIHHFLTPFKNITFFTYNEPQGLCKLWNQIILKANSPKVFLLNDDISISNSFRKEIESSGILGSNFGIINQSYSHYLIDKSIIKKVGWFDERFPAIGYEDHDYEIRMALQGLVPDFFNFSSIKNEVVVPKDWSWGENDNIILRKYSSANEKHYLSKWEFSEIEKEGFIFVRIAQGYVKLKVGMETPNFYTTTELN
;
A
#
# COMPACT_ATOMS: atom_id res chain seq x y z
N MET A 1 -23.99 -15.35 21.64
CA MET A 1 -24.63 -14.44 20.67
C MET A 1 -23.64 -13.74 19.72
N GLY A 2 -22.51 -13.20 20.20
CA GLY A 2 -21.58 -12.41 19.35
C GLY A 2 -20.95 -13.13 18.13
N LYS A 3 -20.67 -14.44 18.22
CA LYS A 3 -20.11 -15.19 17.07
C LYS A 3 -21.08 -15.29 15.88
N VAL A 4 -22.37 -15.52 16.14
CA VAL A 4 -23.40 -15.61 15.10
C VAL A 4 -23.58 -14.27 14.41
N LEU A 5 -23.70 -13.19 15.18
CA LEU A 5 -23.79 -11.82 14.65
C LEU A 5 -22.57 -11.45 13.78
N ARG A 6 -21.36 -11.82 14.21
CA ARG A 6 -20.14 -11.61 13.43
C ARG A 6 -20.17 -12.39 12.11
N LEU A 7 -20.59 -13.65 12.13
CA LEU A 7 -20.70 -14.47 10.92
C LEU A 7 -21.75 -13.90 9.95
N SER A 8 -22.91 -13.49 10.46
CA SER A 8 -23.95 -12.83 9.66
C SER A 8 -23.45 -11.53 9.03
N ALA A 9 -22.72 -10.70 9.79
CA ALA A 9 -22.13 -9.47 9.27
C ALA A 9 -21.10 -9.73 8.15
N VAL A 10 -20.24 -10.75 8.32
CA VAL A 10 -19.28 -11.17 7.28
C VAL A 10 -20.01 -11.66 6.02
N LEU A 11 -21.06 -12.47 6.18
CA LEU A 11 -21.86 -12.96 5.04
C LEU A 11 -22.56 -11.82 4.31
N LEU A 12 -23.23 -10.91 5.03
CA LEU A 12 -23.88 -9.74 4.45
C LEU A 12 -22.88 -8.84 3.71
N ASN A 13 -21.69 -8.64 4.29
CA ASN A 13 -20.63 -7.87 3.64
C ASN A 13 -20.16 -8.56 2.34
N ASN A 14 -20.01 -9.89 2.34
CA ASN A 14 -19.64 -10.63 1.14
C ASN A 14 -20.71 -10.55 0.06
N ILE A 15 -22.01 -10.63 0.43
CA ILE A 15 -23.13 -10.45 -0.50
C ILE A 15 -23.10 -9.04 -1.09
N LYS A 16 -22.97 -8.00 -0.25
CA LYS A 16 -22.84 -6.60 -0.69
C LYS A 16 -21.71 -6.45 -1.73
N TRP A 17 -20.53 -6.98 -1.42
CA TRP A 17 -19.37 -6.88 -2.32
C TRP A 17 -19.52 -7.70 -3.60
N TRP A 18 -20.24 -8.81 -3.56
CA TRP A 18 -20.61 -9.55 -4.77
C TRP A 18 -21.46 -8.67 -5.70
N PHE A 19 -22.48 -7.98 -5.18
CA PHE A 19 -23.28 -7.04 -5.97
C PHE A 19 -22.46 -5.87 -6.52
N ILE A 20 -21.56 -5.29 -5.71
CA ILE A 20 -20.64 -4.23 -6.17
C ILE A 20 -19.77 -4.72 -7.32
N LYS A 21 -19.13 -5.88 -7.19
CA LYS A 21 -18.31 -6.47 -8.28
C LYS A 21 -19.15 -6.71 -9.54
N LYS A 22 -20.40 -7.15 -9.40
CA LYS A 22 -21.32 -7.32 -10.53
C LYS A 22 -21.73 -5.99 -11.16
N SER A 23 -21.88 -4.92 -10.38
CA SER A 23 -22.25 -3.60 -10.92
C SER A 23 -21.19 -3.06 -11.90
N TRP A 24 -19.92 -3.37 -11.68
CA TRP A 24 -18.83 -2.96 -12.58
C TRP A 24 -18.93 -3.59 -13.97
N VAL A 25 -19.59 -4.75 -14.13
CA VAL A 25 -19.83 -5.37 -15.44
C VAL A 25 -20.73 -4.50 -16.32
N PHE A 26 -21.60 -3.70 -15.70
CA PHE A 26 -22.51 -2.79 -16.40
C PHE A 26 -21.92 -1.39 -16.60
N VAL A 27 -20.74 -1.11 -16.04
CA VAL A 27 -20.02 0.15 -16.23
C VAL A 27 -19.06 0.01 -17.39
N ASN A 28 -19.22 0.85 -18.41
CA ASN A 28 -18.30 0.88 -19.55
C ASN A 28 -16.98 1.57 -19.17
N CYS A 29 -16.07 0.82 -18.53
CA CYS A 29 -14.75 1.32 -18.17
C CYS A 29 -13.87 1.43 -19.42
N LYS A 30 -13.40 2.64 -19.72
CA LYS A 30 -12.50 2.87 -20.86
C LYS A 30 -11.16 2.18 -20.62
N LYS A 31 -10.65 1.50 -21.65
CA LYS A 31 -9.33 0.85 -21.68
C LYS A 31 -8.20 1.81 -22.10
N ASN A 32 -8.50 3.09 -22.12
CA ASN A 32 -7.57 4.17 -22.39
C ASN A 32 -8.01 5.40 -21.60
N ASN A 33 -7.10 6.37 -21.52
CA ASN A 33 -7.44 7.69 -21.04
C ASN A 33 -6.58 8.72 -21.75
N ASP A 34 -7.21 9.61 -22.50
CA ASP A 34 -6.54 10.72 -23.16
C ASP A 34 -6.43 11.98 -22.30
N MET A 35 -7.04 11.97 -21.12
CA MET A 35 -7.01 13.07 -20.17
C MET A 35 -5.68 13.10 -19.42
N GLN A 36 -5.04 14.27 -19.40
CA GLN A 36 -3.88 14.53 -18.57
C GLN A 36 -4.31 14.75 -17.12
N PRO A 37 -3.47 14.39 -16.13
CA PRO A 37 -3.80 14.61 -14.73
C PRO A 37 -3.85 16.13 -14.45
N THR A 38 -5.02 16.63 -14.06
CA THR A 38 -5.27 18.04 -13.72
C THR A 38 -5.61 18.23 -12.25
N HIS A 39 -6.07 17.18 -11.58
CA HIS A 39 -6.36 17.18 -10.16
C HIS A 39 -5.07 16.96 -9.35
N GLN A 40 -4.75 17.90 -8.45
CA GLN A 40 -3.48 17.97 -7.72
C GLN A 40 -3.63 17.80 -6.19
N ASN A 41 -4.83 17.49 -5.68
CA ASN A 41 -5.00 17.35 -4.23
C ASN A 41 -4.38 16.06 -3.69
N TYR A 42 -4.29 15.01 -4.52
CA TYR A 42 -3.67 13.74 -4.17
C TYR A 42 -3.27 12.93 -5.40
N THR A 43 -2.29 12.04 -5.22
CA THR A 43 -1.87 11.00 -6.18
C THR A 43 -2.33 9.63 -5.68
N LEU A 44 -2.70 8.71 -6.58
CA LEU A 44 -2.93 7.30 -6.24
C LEU A 44 -1.68 6.47 -6.56
N GLY A 45 -1.06 5.88 -5.55
CA GLY A 45 0.05 4.96 -5.65
C GLY A 45 -0.41 3.51 -5.59
N ILE A 46 0.05 2.66 -6.50
CA ILE A 46 -0.33 1.24 -6.54
C ILE A 46 0.93 0.37 -6.62
N THR A 47 1.07 -0.59 -5.71
CA THR A 47 2.10 -1.63 -5.80
C THR A 47 1.51 -2.93 -6.35
N THR A 48 2.21 -3.59 -7.26
CA THR A 48 1.74 -4.84 -7.87
C THR A 48 2.90 -5.76 -8.24
N TYR A 49 2.58 -7.00 -8.60
CA TYR A 49 3.51 -7.97 -9.18
C TYR A 49 2.76 -9.00 -10.02
N LYS A 50 3.51 -9.89 -10.67
CA LYS A 50 3.03 -10.84 -11.69
C LYS A 50 1.71 -11.54 -11.35
N GLU A 51 1.61 -12.23 -10.21
CA GLU A 51 0.47 -13.12 -9.91
C GLU A 51 -0.87 -12.37 -9.77
N ARG A 52 -0.82 -11.07 -9.51
CA ARG A 52 -2.00 -10.25 -9.25
C ARG A 52 -2.46 -9.43 -10.44
N PHE A 53 -1.70 -9.47 -11.53
CA PHE A 53 -1.92 -8.62 -12.69
C PHE A 53 -3.32 -8.77 -13.29
N ASP A 54 -3.68 -9.97 -13.72
CA ASP A 54 -4.92 -10.21 -14.46
C ASP A 54 -6.17 -10.15 -13.57
N SER A 55 -6.10 -10.74 -12.38
CA SER A 55 -7.26 -10.88 -11.49
C SER A 55 -7.55 -9.66 -10.64
N TYR A 56 -6.54 -8.83 -10.35
CA TYR A 56 -6.69 -7.73 -9.38
C TYR A 56 -6.29 -6.38 -9.98
N LEU A 57 -5.05 -6.25 -10.47
CA LEU A 57 -4.57 -4.95 -10.95
C LEU A 57 -5.39 -4.45 -12.16
N LYS A 58 -5.59 -5.29 -13.18
CA LYS A 58 -6.31 -4.88 -14.40
C LYS A 58 -7.71 -4.33 -14.09
N PRO A 59 -8.59 -5.04 -13.36
CA PRO A 59 -9.88 -4.50 -12.93
C PRO A 59 -9.73 -3.21 -12.10
N LEU A 60 -8.80 -3.19 -11.14
CA LEU A 60 -8.59 -2.03 -10.28
C LEU A 60 -8.22 -0.78 -11.08
N ILE A 61 -7.28 -0.88 -12.02
CA ILE A 61 -6.87 0.23 -12.88
C ILE A 61 -8.03 0.73 -13.73
N LEU A 62 -8.85 -0.16 -14.30
CA LEU A 62 -10.02 0.25 -15.08
C LEU A 62 -11.05 0.99 -14.24
N HIS A 63 -11.31 0.52 -13.01
CA HIS A 63 -12.24 1.18 -12.09
C HIS A 63 -11.69 2.52 -11.58
N LEU A 64 -10.41 2.58 -11.21
CA LEU A 64 -9.77 3.81 -10.78
C LEU A 64 -9.69 4.83 -11.92
N ASN A 65 -9.32 4.42 -13.13
CA ASN A 65 -9.31 5.30 -14.28
C ASN A 65 -10.71 5.86 -14.59
N HIS A 66 -11.76 5.05 -14.42
CA HIS A 66 -13.13 5.51 -14.58
C HIS A 66 -13.53 6.57 -13.54
N LEU A 67 -13.16 6.36 -12.27
CA LEU A 67 -13.51 7.28 -11.18
C LEU A 67 -12.61 8.51 -11.08
N PHE A 68 -11.34 8.38 -11.48
CA PHE A 68 -10.28 9.37 -11.33
C PHE A 68 -9.57 9.66 -12.67
N PRO A 69 -10.29 10.00 -13.76
CA PRO A 69 -9.67 10.21 -15.06
C PRO A 69 -8.71 11.42 -15.10
N ASP A 70 -8.86 12.33 -14.15
CA ASP A 70 -8.15 13.59 -13.97
C ASP A 70 -7.05 13.53 -12.89
N THR A 71 -6.88 12.40 -12.19
CA THR A 71 -5.93 12.26 -11.08
C THR A 71 -4.74 11.41 -11.48
N GLN A 72 -3.54 11.80 -11.05
CA GLN A 72 -2.34 11.01 -11.31
C GLN A 72 -2.40 9.67 -10.57
N MET A 73 -2.08 8.59 -11.30
CA MET A 73 -1.77 7.30 -10.71
C MET A 73 -0.31 6.94 -10.96
N VAL A 74 0.36 6.39 -9.94
CA VAL A 74 1.73 5.90 -10.04
C VAL A 74 1.73 4.41 -9.71
N VAL A 75 2.07 3.57 -10.70
CA VAL A 75 2.10 2.11 -10.53
C VAL A 75 3.54 1.61 -10.41
N ALA A 76 3.86 1.02 -9.27
CA ALA A 76 5.12 0.35 -9.00
C ALA A 76 4.98 -1.15 -9.30
N VAL A 77 5.63 -1.60 -10.37
CA VAL A 77 5.60 -2.99 -10.82
C VAL A 77 6.82 -3.72 -10.27
N ASN A 78 6.61 -4.60 -9.29
CA ASN A 78 7.68 -5.33 -8.65
C ASN A 78 8.28 -6.41 -9.58
N GLY A 79 9.53 -6.78 -9.29
CA GLY A 79 10.18 -7.90 -9.93
C GLY A 79 9.66 -9.25 -9.46
N PHE A 80 10.04 -10.29 -10.20
CA PHE A 80 9.68 -11.67 -9.95
C PHE A 80 10.91 -12.55 -10.18
N HIS A 81 11.14 -13.52 -9.29
CA HIS A 81 12.37 -14.32 -9.28
C HIS A 81 12.60 -15.12 -10.58
N ASN A 82 11.53 -15.58 -11.26
CA ASN A 82 11.65 -16.24 -12.56
C ASN A 82 11.78 -15.20 -13.69
N GLN A 83 12.97 -15.11 -14.29
CA GLN A 83 13.33 -14.11 -15.29
C GLN A 83 12.53 -14.19 -16.59
N GLU A 84 12.22 -15.41 -17.07
CA GLU A 84 11.46 -15.59 -18.30
C GLU A 84 10.00 -15.16 -18.09
N GLU A 85 9.41 -15.59 -16.97
CA GLU A 85 8.08 -15.17 -16.58
C GLU A 85 8.00 -13.66 -16.32
N GLN A 86 9.04 -13.10 -15.70
CA GLN A 86 9.12 -11.67 -15.44
C GLN A 86 9.15 -10.88 -16.75
N LYS A 87 9.99 -11.26 -17.72
CA LYS A 87 10.02 -10.61 -19.03
C LYS A 87 8.64 -10.62 -19.70
N ASN A 88 7.99 -11.78 -19.74
CA ASN A 88 6.65 -11.93 -20.31
C ASN A 88 5.61 -11.08 -19.57
N TYR A 89 5.72 -10.97 -18.25
CA TYR A 89 4.86 -10.13 -17.43
C TYR A 89 5.09 -8.63 -17.73
N LEU A 90 6.34 -8.19 -17.77
CA LEU A 90 6.70 -6.80 -18.02
C LEU A 90 6.21 -6.31 -19.39
N GLU A 91 6.31 -7.13 -20.43
CA GLU A 91 5.75 -6.80 -21.76
C GLU A 91 4.22 -6.62 -21.70
N LYS A 92 3.52 -7.54 -21.02
CA LYS A 92 2.05 -7.49 -20.89
C LYS A 92 1.57 -6.27 -20.10
N ILE A 93 2.21 -5.95 -18.97
CA ILE A 93 1.79 -4.82 -18.14
C ILE A 93 2.16 -3.48 -18.79
N HIS A 94 3.30 -3.39 -19.48
CA HIS A 94 3.64 -2.19 -20.23
C HIS A 94 2.59 -1.91 -21.33
N HIS A 95 2.23 -2.93 -22.11
CA HIS A 95 1.18 -2.81 -23.12
C HIS A 95 -0.16 -2.37 -22.52
N PHE A 96 -0.51 -2.89 -21.35
CA PHE A 96 -1.75 -2.54 -20.66
C PHE A 96 -1.77 -1.11 -20.11
N LEU A 97 -0.68 -0.63 -19.50
CA LEU A 97 -0.66 0.67 -18.81
C LEU A 97 -0.40 1.86 -19.75
N THR A 98 0.31 1.65 -20.87
CA THR A 98 0.69 2.72 -21.82
C THR A 98 -0.49 3.57 -22.34
N PRO A 99 -1.69 3.01 -22.63
CA PRO A 99 -2.82 3.80 -23.14
C PRO A 99 -3.46 4.79 -22.15
N PHE A 100 -3.03 4.84 -20.88
CA PHE A 100 -3.61 5.71 -19.86
C PHE A 100 -2.69 6.90 -19.54
N LYS A 101 -3.02 8.10 -20.04
CA LYS A 101 -2.16 9.29 -19.88
C LYS A 101 -2.04 9.81 -18.45
N ASN A 102 -2.98 9.48 -17.58
CA ASN A 102 -2.91 9.81 -16.16
C ASN A 102 -2.11 8.78 -15.33
N ILE A 103 -1.58 7.72 -15.95
CA ILE A 103 -0.76 6.70 -15.28
C ILE A 103 0.71 6.90 -15.61
N THR A 104 1.54 7.04 -14.58
CA THR A 104 2.99 6.84 -14.66
C THR A 104 3.31 5.49 -14.03
N PHE A 105 4.25 4.74 -14.59
CA PHE A 105 4.66 3.45 -14.01
C PHE A 105 6.15 3.21 -14.14
N PHE A 106 6.68 2.36 -13.28
CA PHE A 106 8.06 1.90 -13.30
C PHE A 106 8.13 0.43 -12.90
N THR A 107 9.16 -0.25 -13.40
CA THR A 107 9.28 -1.71 -13.35
C THR A 107 10.62 -2.11 -12.78
N TYR A 108 10.66 -3.21 -12.04
CA TYR A 108 11.89 -3.90 -11.66
C TYR A 108 11.98 -5.25 -12.34
N ASN A 109 13.20 -5.64 -12.73
CA ASN A 109 13.47 -7.00 -13.18
C ASN A 109 13.55 -7.94 -11.97
N GLU A 110 14.30 -7.52 -10.93
CA GLU A 110 14.44 -8.30 -9.69
C GLU A 110 13.44 -7.89 -8.61
N PRO A 111 12.96 -8.84 -7.78
CA PRO A 111 12.14 -8.54 -6.61
C PRO A 111 12.75 -7.44 -5.74
N GLN A 112 11.94 -6.45 -5.38
CA GLN A 112 12.31 -5.36 -4.46
C GLN A 112 11.38 -5.37 -3.24
N GLY A 113 11.92 -4.96 -2.10
CA GLY A 113 11.16 -4.78 -0.86
C GLY A 113 10.08 -3.72 -1.00
N LEU A 114 8.98 -3.90 -0.25
CA LEU A 114 7.80 -3.06 -0.36
C LEU A 114 8.08 -1.59 0.00
N CYS A 115 8.96 -1.36 0.99
CA CYS A 115 9.45 -0.03 1.35
C CYS A 115 9.99 0.76 0.15
N LYS A 116 10.77 0.11 -0.72
CA LYS A 116 11.36 0.76 -1.90
C LYS A 116 10.29 1.13 -2.91
N LEU A 117 9.32 0.25 -3.13
CA LEU A 117 8.18 0.55 -4.02
C LEU A 117 7.40 1.77 -3.51
N TRP A 118 7.07 1.80 -2.21
CA TRP A 118 6.36 2.93 -1.60
C TRP A 118 7.14 4.24 -1.68
N ASN A 119 8.44 4.24 -1.34
CA ASN A 119 9.28 5.42 -1.45
C ASN A 119 9.32 5.95 -2.90
N GLN A 120 9.47 5.07 -3.88
CA GLN A 120 9.53 5.45 -5.31
C GLN A 120 8.20 5.99 -5.84
N ILE A 121 7.07 5.48 -5.35
CA ILE A 121 5.76 6.06 -5.63
C ILE A 121 5.68 7.48 -5.08
N ILE A 122 6.08 7.68 -3.81
CA ILE A 122 6.03 8.99 -3.15
C ILE A 122 6.90 10.01 -3.89
N LEU A 123 8.09 9.62 -4.35
CA LEU A 123 8.98 10.47 -5.14
C LEU A 123 8.36 10.89 -6.48
N LYS A 124 7.67 9.97 -7.16
CA LYS A 124 7.04 10.22 -8.47
C LYS A 124 5.67 10.89 -8.38
N ALA A 125 5.08 10.95 -7.19
CA ALA A 125 3.80 11.61 -6.97
C ALA A 125 3.94 13.12 -7.19
N ASN A 126 3.03 13.69 -7.97
CA ASN A 126 2.96 15.12 -8.26
C ASN A 126 2.17 15.91 -7.20
N SER A 127 1.59 15.22 -6.22
CA SER A 127 0.78 15.80 -5.15
C SER A 127 1.45 15.58 -3.80
N PRO A 128 1.28 16.49 -2.80
CA PRO A 128 1.78 16.28 -1.45
C PRO A 128 1.16 15.08 -0.74
N LYS A 129 -0.10 14.75 -1.07
CA LYS A 129 -0.83 13.61 -0.52
C LYS A 129 -0.76 12.44 -1.48
N VAL A 130 -0.44 11.26 -0.97
CA VAL A 130 -0.38 10.01 -1.74
C VAL A 130 -1.23 8.95 -1.08
N PHE A 131 -2.21 8.43 -1.79
CA PHE A 131 -2.92 7.21 -1.38
C PHE A 131 -2.11 6.00 -1.84
N LEU A 132 -1.48 5.30 -0.91
CA LEU A 132 -0.80 4.04 -1.20
C LEU A 132 -1.80 2.89 -1.10
N LEU A 133 -1.98 2.19 -2.22
CA LEU A 133 -2.95 1.12 -2.41
C LEU A 133 -2.20 -0.16 -2.82
N ASN A 134 -2.57 -1.27 -2.22
CA ASN A 134 -2.26 -2.57 -2.79
C ASN A 134 -3.18 -2.85 -3.98
N ASP A 135 -2.75 -3.74 -4.87
CA ASP A 135 -3.52 -4.17 -6.02
C ASP A 135 -4.70 -5.11 -5.68
N ASP A 136 -4.65 -5.83 -4.55
CA ASP A 136 -5.67 -6.78 -4.09
C ASP A 136 -6.85 -6.13 -3.33
N ILE A 137 -7.24 -4.93 -3.76
CA ILE A 137 -8.41 -4.21 -3.23
C ILE A 137 -9.55 -4.23 -4.24
N SER A 138 -10.78 -4.25 -3.73
CA SER A 138 -11.97 -3.94 -4.50
C SER A 138 -12.53 -2.60 -4.08
N ILE A 139 -13.00 -1.82 -5.05
CA ILE A 139 -13.62 -0.52 -4.84
C ILE A 139 -15.04 -0.49 -5.41
N SER A 140 -15.86 0.42 -4.91
CA SER A 140 -17.19 0.73 -5.46
C SER A 140 -17.22 2.10 -6.12
N ASN A 141 -18.31 2.42 -6.83
CA ASN A 141 -18.47 3.70 -7.54
C ASN A 141 -18.46 4.94 -6.61
N SER A 142 -18.65 4.76 -5.30
CA SER A 142 -18.60 5.87 -4.34
C SER A 142 -17.20 6.17 -3.79
N PHE A 143 -16.16 5.43 -4.22
CA PHE A 143 -14.83 5.53 -3.62
C PHE A 143 -14.23 6.94 -3.70
N ARG A 144 -14.28 7.59 -4.86
CA ARG A 144 -13.83 8.99 -5.00
C ARG A 144 -14.59 9.94 -4.07
N LYS A 145 -15.92 9.83 -4.05
CA LYS A 145 -16.77 10.64 -3.18
C LYS A 145 -16.42 10.45 -1.70
N GLU A 146 -16.13 9.22 -1.26
CA GLU A 146 -15.77 8.94 0.13
C GLU A 146 -14.39 9.51 0.49
N ILE A 147 -13.39 9.46 -0.41
CA ILE A 147 -12.11 10.16 -0.25
C ILE A 147 -12.36 11.67 -0.05
N GLU A 148 -13.13 12.29 -0.94
CA GLU A 148 -13.30 13.75 -0.97
C GLU A 148 -14.17 14.30 0.16
N SER A 149 -15.02 13.47 0.77
CA SER A 149 -15.97 13.90 1.82
C SER A 149 -15.65 13.42 3.25
N SER A 150 -14.76 12.44 3.42
CA SER A 150 -14.46 11.84 4.73
C SER A 150 -13.55 12.69 5.64
N GLY A 151 -12.93 13.74 5.09
CA GLY A 151 -11.92 14.53 5.79
C GLY A 151 -10.52 13.91 5.81
N ILE A 152 -10.31 12.73 5.20
CA ILE A 152 -9.00 12.07 5.15
C ILE A 152 -7.91 12.95 4.55
N LEU A 153 -8.25 13.83 3.60
CA LEU A 153 -7.31 14.77 2.98
C LEU A 153 -6.72 15.79 3.98
N GLY A 154 -7.33 15.98 5.14
CA GLY A 154 -6.77 16.76 6.25
C GLY A 154 -5.70 16.03 7.07
N SER A 155 -5.58 14.70 6.92
CA SER A 155 -4.66 13.86 7.69
C SER A 155 -3.25 13.84 7.10
N ASN A 156 -2.22 13.77 7.94
CA ASN A 156 -0.85 13.54 7.50
C ASN A 156 -0.56 12.04 7.26
N PHE A 157 -1.29 11.16 7.93
CA PHE A 157 -1.18 9.70 7.77
C PHE A 157 -2.52 9.06 8.14
N GLY A 158 -3.32 8.72 7.13
CA GLY A 158 -4.68 8.22 7.30
C GLY A 158 -4.79 6.74 6.95
N ILE A 159 -5.08 5.88 7.91
CA ILE A 159 -5.31 4.45 7.70
C ILE A 159 -6.79 4.21 7.43
N ILE A 160 -7.09 3.57 6.29
CA ILE A 160 -8.45 3.21 5.93
C ILE A 160 -8.76 1.80 6.45
N ASN A 161 -9.94 1.60 7.05
CA ASN A 161 -10.43 0.32 7.56
C ASN A 161 -9.39 -0.48 8.39
N GLN A 162 -8.56 0.23 9.17
CA GLN A 162 -7.49 -0.34 10.00
C GLN A 162 -6.50 -1.24 9.24
N SER A 163 -6.25 -0.96 7.95
CA SER A 163 -5.42 -1.78 7.08
C SER A 163 -4.39 -0.95 6.32
N TYR A 164 -3.12 -1.36 6.42
CA TYR A 164 -1.99 -0.79 5.67
C TYR A 164 -1.97 -1.17 4.18
N SER A 165 -2.95 -1.94 3.69
CA SER A 165 -3.13 -2.15 2.25
C SER A 165 -3.74 -0.94 1.52
N HIS A 166 -4.24 0.05 2.25
CA HIS A 166 -4.79 1.28 1.68
C HIS A 166 -4.75 2.41 2.71
N TYR A 167 -3.83 3.35 2.51
CA TYR A 167 -3.63 4.46 3.44
C TYR A 167 -3.21 5.72 2.69
N LEU A 168 -3.46 6.87 3.31
CA LEU A 168 -2.97 8.16 2.87
C LEU A 168 -1.67 8.48 3.60
N ILE A 169 -0.68 9.01 2.88
CA ILE A 169 0.52 9.61 3.45
C ILE A 169 0.75 11.00 2.86
N ASP A 170 1.05 11.98 3.71
CA ASP A 170 1.49 13.31 3.31
C ASP A 170 3.02 13.36 3.26
N LYS A 171 3.62 13.89 2.19
CA LYS A 171 5.08 14.04 2.04
C LYS A 171 5.75 14.79 3.21
N SER A 172 5.03 15.66 3.91
CA SER A 172 5.52 16.32 5.13
C SER A 172 5.81 15.35 6.27
N ILE A 173 5.17 14.18 6.32
CA ILE A 173 5.48 13.17 7.34
C ILE A 173 6.82 12.50 7.08
N ILE A 174 7.22 12.32 5.81
CA ILE A 174 8.56 11.83 5.44
C ILE A 174 9.64 12.75 5.99
N LYS A 175 9.42 14.07 5.97
CA LYS A 175 10.37 15.06 6.52
C LYS A 175 10.54 14.93 8.05
N LYS A 176 9.54 14.41 8.76
CA LYS A 176 9.55 14.24 10.23
C LYS A 176 10.03 12.85 10.66
N VAL A 177 9.53 11.82 10.00
CA VAL A 177 9.69 10.40 10.40
C VAL A 177 10.80 9.70 9.60
N GLY A 178 11.17 10.27 8.45
CA GLY A 178 12.04 9.65 7.46
C GLY A 178 11.27 8.76 6.47
N TRP A 179 12.01 8.25 5.49
CA TRP A 179 11.53 7.31 4.48
C TRP A 179 11.10 5.96 5.08
N PHE A 180 10.40 5.15 4.30
CA PHE A 180 10.26 3.73 4.61
C PHE A 180 11.64 3.07 4.55
N ASP A 181 11.95 2.16 5.47
CA ASP A 181 13.29 1.59 5.61
C ASP A 181 13.54 0.53 4.51
N GLU A 182 14.30 0.88 3.47
CA GLU A 182 14.54 -0.05 2.35
C GLU A 182 15.46 -1.23 2.70
N ARG A 183 15.97 -1.28 3.94
CA ARG A 183 16.66 -2.47 4.45
C ARG A 183 15.70 -3.63 4.75
N PHE A 184 14.38 -3.42 4.67
CA PHE A 184 13.39 -4.51 4.61
C PHE A 184 13.34 -5.07 3.17
N PRO A 185 13.94 -6.26 2.90
CA PRO A 185 14.11 -6.75 1.53
C PRO A 185 12.85 -7.32 0.89
N ALA A 186 11.81 -7.62 1.68
CA ALA A 186 10.64 -8.39 1.25
C ALA A 186 9.31 -7.77 1.71
N ILE A 187 8.37 -8.57 2.22
CA ILE A 187 7.04 -8.17 2.70
C ILE A 187 6.88 -8.49 4.19
N GLY A 188 6.32 -7.56 4.96
CA GLY A 188 5.95 -7.70 6.37
C GLY A 188 6.79 -6.82 7.30
N TYR A 189 6.19 -6.38 8.41
CA TYR A 189 6.81 -5.53 9.44
C TYR A 189 7.23 -4.12 9.00
N GLU A 190 7.08 -3.73 7.74
CA GLU A 190 7.39 -2.36 7.28
C GLU A 190 6.42 -1.33 7.88
N ASP A 191 5.15 -1.71 7.98
CA ASP A 191 4.08 -0.94 8.61
C ASP A 191 4.31 -0.80 10.12
N HIS A 192 4.73 -1.88 10.78
CA HIS A 192 5.15 -1.86 12.18
C HIS A 192 6.32 -0.90 12.41
N ASP A 193 7.39 -1.02 11.61
CA ASP A 193 8.55 -0.14 11.68
C ASP A 193 8.16 1.34 11.53
N TYR A 194 7.30 1.64 10.56
CA TYR A 194 6.89 3.01 10.29
C TYR A 194 6.05 3.60 11.43
N GLU A 195 5.07 2.85 11.95
CA GLU A 195 4.22 3.31 13.08
C GLU A 195 5.03 3.50 14.37
N ILE A 196 6.03 2.65 14.64
CA ILE A 196 6.95 2.84 15.78
C ILE A 196 7.74 4.15 15.62
N ARG A 197 8.27 4.42 14.42
CA ARG A 197 9.00 5.68 14.16
C ARG A 197 8.11 6.90 14.21
N MET A 198 6.86 6.81 13.78
CA MET A 198 5.86 7.86 13.99
C MET A 198 5.66 8.13 15.48
N ALA A 199 5.49 7.08 16.29
CA ALA A 199 5.28 7.21 17.73
C ALA A 199 6.48 7.84 18.44
N LEU A 200 7.72 7.56 18.01
CA LEU A 200 8.94 8.23 18.50
C LEU A 200 8.93 9.75 18.24
N GLN A 201 8.19 10.21 17.23
CA GLN A 201 8.00 11.62 16.91
C GLN A 201 6.73 12.22 17.54
N GLY A 202 6.06 11.48 18.45
CA GLY A 202 4.79 11.88 19.04
C GLY A 202 3.62 11.92 18.04
N LEU A 203 3.73 11.18 16.93
CA LEU A 203 2.71 11.12 15.88
C LEU A 203 1.94 9.80 15.99
N VAL A 204 0.64 9.86 15.69
CA VAL A 204 -0.23 8.68 15.58
C VAL A 204 -0.99 8.72 14.26
N PRO A 205 -1.31 7.55 13.66
CA PRO A 205 -2.18 7.50 12.50
C PRO A 205 -3.61 7.97 12.82
N ASP A 206 -4.23 8.67 11.88
CA ASP A 206 -5.68 8.89 11.88
C ASP A 206 -6.39 7.68 11.26
N PHE A 207 -7.58 7.34 11.74
CA PHE A 207 -8.33 6.17 11.27
C PHE A 207 -9.64 6.56 10.59
N PHE A 208 -9.85 6.03 9.39
CA PHE A 208 -11.04 6.29 8.58
C PHE A 208 -11.73 4.97 8.22
N ASN A 209 -13.06 4.97 8.23
CA ASN A 209 -13.85 3.80 7.85
C ASN A 209 -14.53 4.06 6.52
N PHE A 210 -14.12 3.33 5.48
CA PHE A 210 -14.65 3.46 4.14
C PHE A 210 -15.48 2.25 3.77
N SER A 211 -16.74 2.49 3.43
CA SER A 211 -17.66 1.45 3.00
C SER A 211 -17.49 1.06 1.53
N SER A 212 -16.74 1.87 0.78
CA SER A 212 -16.52 1.76 -0.66
C SER A 212 -15.23 1.05 -1.07
N ILE A 213 -14.43 0.56 -0.12
CA ILE A 213 -13.19 -0.21 -0.36
C ILE A 213 -13.13 -1.47 0.53
N LYS A 214 -12.61 -2.56 -0.03
CA LYS A 214 -12.40 -3.83 0.67
C LYS A 214 -11.07 -4.45 0.26
N ASN A 215 -10.33 -4.96 1.25
CA ASN A 215 -9.19 -5.83 1.04
C ASN A 215 -9.69 -7.26 0.73
N GLU A 216 -9.24 -7.85 -0.38
CA GLU A 216 -9.64 -9.20 -0.80
C GLU A 216 -8.84 -10.31 -0.11
N VAL A 217 -7.73 -9.98 0.58
CA VAL A 217 -6.85 -10.90 1.33
C VAL A 217 -6.51 -12.14 0.50
N VAL A 218 -5.72 -11.92 -0.54
CA VAL A 218 -5.37 -12.96 -1.51
C VAL A 218 -4.08 -13.64 -1.09
N VAL A 219 -4.13 -14.94 -0.88
CA VAL A 219 -2.92 -15.77 -0.74
C VAL A 219 -2.43 -16.08 -2.15
N PRO A 220 -1.25 -15.61 -2.54
CA PRO A 220 -0.76 -15.87 -3.87
C PRO A 220 -0.28 -17.31 -4.01
N LYS A 221 -0.29 -17.79 -5.26
CA LYS A 221 0.24 -19.11 -5.60
C LYS A 221 1.76 -19.12 -5.57
N ASP A 222 2.36 -17.99 -5.95
CA ASP A 222 3.80 -17.79 -5.98
C ASP A 222 4.14 -16.37 -5.51
N TRP A 223 5.28 -16.23 -4.84
CA TRP A 223 5.76 -15.00 -4.27
C TRP A 223 6.90 -14.43 -5.12
N SER A 224 7.08 -13.11 -5.08
CA SER A 224 8.15 -12.47 -5.86
C SER A 224 9.53 -13.07 -5.59
N TRP A 225 9.81 -13.56 -4.39
CA TRP A 225 11.11 -14.10 -3.98
C TRP A 225 11.25 -15.64 -4.11
N GLY A 226 10.22 -16.34 -4.62
CA GLY A 226 10.23 -17.79 -4.78
C GLY A 226 10.26 -18.57 -3.45
N GLU A 227 10.68 -19.83 -3.50
CA GLU A 227 10.75 -20.74 -2.33
C GLU A 227 11.83 -20.37 -1.30
N ASN A 228 12.77 -19.50 -1.67
CA ASN A 228 13.92 -19.16 -0.84
C ASN A 228 13.60 -18.25 0.35
N ASP A 229 12.38 -17.71 0.43
CA ASP A 229 11.95 -16.91 1.56
C ASP A 229 11.08 -17.76 2.50
N ASN A 230 11.56 -18.01 3.71
CA ASN A 230 10.77 -18.70 4.71
C ASN A 230 9.56 -17.83 5.07
N ILE A 231 8.39 -18.23 4.59
CA ILE A 231 7.14 -17.54 4.86
C ILE A 231 6.74 -17.79 6.31
N ILE A 232 6.75 -16.73 7.10
CA ILE A 232 6.20 -16.68 8.45
C ILE A 232 4.84 -15.99 8.43
N LEU A 233 3.96 -16.32 9.38
CA LEU A 233 2.63 -15.70 9.52
C LEU A 233 1.81 -15.63 8.19
N ARG A 234 1.91 -16.68 7.36
CA ARG A 234 1.24 -16.86 6.05
C ARG A 234 1.70 -15.95 4.91
N LYS A 235 2.35 -14.81 5.19
CA LYS A 235 2.72 -13.82 4.16
C LYS A 235 3.97 -12.99 4.46
N TYR A 236 4.50 -13.07 5.68
CA TYR A 236 5.66 -12.27 6.08
C TYR A 236 6.95 -13.01 5.78
N SER A 237 7.95 -12.24 5.41
CA SER A 237 9.29 -12.73 5.15
C SER A 237 10.05 -12.89 6.46
N SER A 238 10.71 -14.04 6.62
CA SER A 238 11.68 -14.25 7.70
C SER A 238 12.82 -13.22 7.68
N ALA A 239 13.22 -12.74 6.50
CA ALA A 239 14.27 -11.73 6.36
C ALA A 239 13.80 -10.37 6.93
N ASN A 240 12.56 -9.99 6.68
CA ASN A 240 11.97 -8.79 7.26
C ASN A 240 11.83 -8.89 8.78
N GLU A 241 11.40 -10.04 9.31
CA GLU A 241 11.35 -10.26 10.77
C GLU A 241 12.72 -10.15 11.41
N LYS A 242 13.74 -10.77 10.81
CA LYS A 242 15.11 -10.69 11.30
C LYS A 242 15.60 -9.25 11.38
N HIS A 243 15.32 -8.44 10.35
CA HIS A 243 15.65 -7.01 10.37
C HIS A 243 14.83 -6.23 11.40
N TYR A 244 13.52 -6.51 11.49
CA TYR A 244 12.64 -5.89 12.49
C TYR A 244 13.13 -6.14 13.92
N LEU A 245 13.44 -7.39 14.27
CA LEU A 245 13.94 -7.78 15.59
C LEU A 245 15.39 -7.32 15.84
N SER A 246 16.21 -7.14 14.80
CA SER A 246 17.55 -6.57 14.96
C SER A 246 17.52 -5.06 15.20
N LYS A 247 16.47 -4.36 14.73
CA LYS A 247 16.29 -2.92 14.86
C LYS A 247 15.62 -2.50 16.18
N TRP A 248 14.68 -3.28 16.68
CA TRP A 248 13.84 -2.90 17.81
C TRP A 248 14.08 -3.77 19.06
N GLU A 249 14.00 -3.14 20.23
CA GLU A 249 13.85 -3.81 21.54
C GLU A 249 12.40 -3.72 21.98
N PHE A 250 11.86 -4.82 22.53
CA PHE A 250 10.47 -4.92 22.99
C PHE A 250 10.39 -5.15 24.49
N SER A 251 9.35 -4.62 25.12
CA SER A 251 9.04 -4.81 26.53
C SER A 251 7.52 -4.80 26.74
N GLU A 252 7.04 -5.70 27.59
CA GLU A 252 5.62 -5.72 28.00
C GLU A 252 5.31 -4.63 29.05
N ILE A 253 6.34 -4.17 29.77
CA ILE A 253 6.25 -3.13 30.79
C ILE A 253 7.00 -1.87 30.36
N GLU A 254 6.59 -0.73 30.92
CA GLU A 254 7.27 0.55 30.71
C GLU A 254 8.71 0.50 31.25
N LYS A 255 9.64 1.04 30.48
CA LYS A 255 11.07 1.10 30.78
C LYS A 255 11.66 2.40 30.24
N GLU A 256 12.76 2.83 30.83
CA GLU A 256 13.46 4.05 30.40
C GLU A 256 13.85 3.99 28.91
N GLY A 257 13.40 5.00 28.17
CA GLY A 257 13.64 5.13 26.72
C GLY A 257 12.77 4.23 25.85
N PHE A 258 11.83 3.47 26.41
CA PHE A 258 10.82 2.76 25.63
C PHE A 258 9.54 3.60 25.53
N ILE A 259 8.85 3.48 24.40
CA ILE A 259 7.56 4.13 24.16
C ILE A 259 6.48 3.09 23.88
N PHE A 260 5.26 3.31 24.35
CA PHE A 260 4.15 2.43 24.01
C PHE A 260 3.75 2.64 22.54
N VAL A 261 3.65 1.56 21.77
CA VAL A 261 3.21 1.60 20.36
C VAL A 261 2.07 0.61 20.16
N ARG A 262 0.94 1.13 19.64
CA ARG A 262 -0.29 0.37 19.42
C ARG A 262 -0.09 -0.88 18.57
N ILE A 263 0.58 -0.76 17.42
CA ILE A 263 0.76 -1.91 16.51
C ILE A 263 1.66 -3.01 17.11
N ALA A 264 2.60 -2.64 17.98
CA ALA A 264 3.42 -3.58 18.73
C ALA A 264 2.71 -4.16 19.95
N GLN A 265 1.57 -3.56 20.36
CA GLN A 265 0.84 -3.89 21.60
C GLN A 265 1.74 -3.93 22.84
N GLY A 266 2.72 -3.02 22.89
CA GLY A 266 3.73 -3.02 23.95
C GLY A 266 4.68 -1.83 23.83
N TYR A 267 5.72 -1.86 24.65
CA TYR A 267 6.74 -0.83 24.70
C TYR A 267 7.90 -1.18 23.78
N VAL A 268 8.36 -0.21 22.99
CA VAL A 268 9.40 -0.40 21.99
C VAL A 268 10.49 0.67 22.14
N LYS A 269 11.75 0.27 21.93
CA LYS A 269 12.91 1.17 21.88
C LYS A 269 13.76 0.87 20.66
N LEU A 270 14.26 1.92 20.00
CA LEU A 270 15.22 1.79 18.90
C LEU A 270 16.58 1.32 19.45
N LYS A 271 17.16 0.29 18.84
CA LYS A 271 18.54 -0.13 19.15
C LYS A 271 19.53 0.89 18.61
N VAL A 272 20.57 1.17 19.38
CA VAL A 272 21.63 2.13 19.02
C VAL A 272 22.25 1.76 17.67
N GLY A 273 22.35 2.73 16.75
CA GLY A 273 22.94 2.54 15.42
C GLY A 273 21.99 1.92 14.39
N MET A 274 20.73 1.68 14.75
CA MET A 274 19.72 1.12 13.85
C MET A 274 18.76 2.16 13.28
N GLU A 275 19.11 3.44 13.37
CA GLU A 275 18.37 4.55 12.75
C GLU A 275 18.12 4.28 11.27
N THR A 276 16.96 4.69 10.77
CA THR A 276 16.64 4.56 9.34
C THR A 276 17.51 5.55 8.55
N PRO A 277 18.33 5.08 7.59
CA PRO A 277 19.12 5.97 6.75
C PRO A 277 18.23 6.89 5.92
N ASN A 278 18.78 8.03 5.51
CA ASN A 278 18.11 8.86 4.53
C ASN A 278 18.38 8.30 3.12
N PHE A 279 17.42 7.55 2.57
CA PHE A 279 17.56 6.91 1.25
C PHE A 279 17.51 7.92 0.08
N TYR A 280 16.80 9.03 0.24
CA TYR A 280 16.60 10.04 -0.80
C TYR A 280 16.66 11.46 -0.22
N THR A 281 17.05 12.43 -1.03
CA THR A 281 17.15 13.81 -0.56
C THR A 281 15.75 14.41 -0.36
N THR A 282 15.54 15.18 0.71
CA THR A 282 14.23 15.78 0.99
C THR A 282 13.85 16.90 0.02
N THR A 283 14.81 17.37 -0.78
CA THR A 283 14.58 18.28 -1.92
C THR A 283 13.74 17.64 -3.03
N GLU A 284 13.70 16.30 -3.09
CA GLU A 284 12.88 15.54 -4.05
C GLU A 284 11.39 15.44 -3.64
N LEU A 285 11.01 15.97 -2.46
CA LEU A 285 9.64 15.95 -1.95
C LEU A 285 8.80 17.20 -2.31
N ASN A 286 9.37 18.13 -3.09
CA ASN A 286 8.69 19.35 -3.52
C ASN A 286 7.69 19.10 -4.66
#